data_AF-A0AAU2A5P8-F1
#
_entry.id   AF-A0AAU2A5P8-F1
#
_cell.length_a   1.000
_cell.length_b   1.000
_cell.length_c   1.000
_cell.angle_alpha   90.00
_cell.angle_beta   90.00
_cell.angle_gamma   90.00
#
_symmetry.space_group_name_H-M   'P 1'
#
loop_
_entity.id
_entity.type
_entity.pdbx_description
1 polymer ?
#
loop_
_entity_poly.entity_id
_entity_poly.type
_entity_poly.pdbx_seq_one_letter_code
_entity_poly.pdbx_strand_id
1 'polypeptide(L)'
;MKLVSCTTGQEITPGATLHMQSGPTAGRAWRFEHIVERPDGSHHVHVTRASGKLGRVPGQYHPVLFGCEIAVDITWRQNIRNTVRHAWTKADDYLMAGVFALVPLAFFEHYQWAESITSALGFGGH
;
A
#
# COMPACT_ATOMS: atom_id res chain seq x y z
N MET A 1 -9.28 5.02 4.40
CA MET A 1 -9.35 6.47 4.70
C MET A 1 -9.79 6.60 6.14
N LYS A 2 -9.17 7.51 6.89
CA LYS A 2 -9.41 7.69 8.32
C LYS A 2 -9.76 9.14 8.57
N LEU A 3 -10.76 9.38 9.40
CA LEU A 3 -11.04 10.73 9.89
C LEU A 3 -10.17 10.97 11.12
N VAL A 4 -9.40 12.04 11.14
CA VAL A 4 -8.45 12.34 12.22
C VAL A 4 -8.79 13.72 12.78
N SER A 5 -8.80 13.86 14.11
CA SER A 5 -8.95 15.17 14.73
C SER A 5 -7.68 15.99 14.54
N CYS A 6 -7.79 17.23 14.05
CA CYS A 6 -6.64 18.12 13.94
C CYS A 6 -6.11 18.58 15.32
N THR A 7 -6.92 18.44 16.38
CA THR A 7 -6.55 18.86 17.74
C THR A 7 -5.84 17.76 18.51
N THR A 8 -6.36 16.53 18.45
CA THR A 8 -5.82 15.41 19.23
C THR A 8 -4.94 14.46 18.42
N GLY A 9 -4.98 14.55 17.08
CA GLY A 9 -4.32 13.59 16.19
C GLY A 9 -4.91 12.19 16.25
N GLN A 10 -6.03 11.98 16.95
CA GLN A 10 -6.65 10.66 17.10
C GLN A 10 -7.62 10.37 15.96
N GLU A 11 -7.65 9.10 15.57
CA GLU A 11 -8.63 8.56 14.63
C GLU A 11 -10.03 8.59 15.25
N ILE A 12 -10.98 9.14 14.50
CA ILE A 12 -12.38 9.24 14.88
C ILE A 12 -13.14 8.09 14.21
N THR A 13 -13.74 7.24 15.03
CA THR A 13 -14.47 6.07 14.56
C THR A 13 -15.91 6.43 14.16
N PRO A 14 -16.48 5.72 13.16
CA PRO A 14 -17.92 5.77 12.88
C PRO A 14 -18.78 5.60 14.15
N GLY A 15 -19.82 6.42 14.26
CA GLY A 15 -20.69 6.51 15.43
C GLY A 15 -20.28 7.58 16.44
N ALA A 16 -19.06 8.14 16.34
CA ALA A 16 -18.61 9.22 17.20
C ALA A 16 -19.46 10.49 17.02
N THR A 17 -19.59 11.27 18.10
CA THR A 17 -20.26 12.57 18.06
C THR A 17 -19.25 13.66 17.75
N LEU A 18 -19.45 14.33 16.63
CA LEU A 18 -18.70 15.49 16.15
C LEU A 18 -19.46 16.78 16.45
N HIS A 19 -18.76 17.81 16.89
CA HIS A 19 -19.31 19.14 17.05
C HIS A 19 -18.82 20.02 15.90
N MET A 20 -19.76 20.64 15.19
CA MET A 20 -19.39 21.54 14.11
C MET A 20 -18.79 22.82 14.70
N GLN A 21 -17.54 23.13 14.34
CA GLN A 21 -16.79 24.27 14.85
C GLN A 21 -17.11 25.55 14.06
N SER A 22 -17.41 25.43 12.77
CA SER A 22 -17.66 26.57 11.88
C SER A 22 -18.75 26.26 10.85
N GLY A 23 -19.38 27.33 10.33
CA GLY A 23 -20.45 27.24 9.32
C GLY A 23 -21.87 27.43 9.88
N PRO A 24 -22.91 27.21 9.04
CA PRO A 24 -24.29 27.59 9.35
C PRO A 24 -24.91 26.81 10.50
N THR A 25 -24.30 25.69 10.88
CA THR A 25 -24.74 24.85 11.99
C THR A 25 -23.66 24.66 13.05
N ALA A 26 -22.79 25.65 13.22
CA ALA A 26 -21.78 25.67 14.27
C ALA A 26 -22.40 25.46 15.68
N GLY A 27 -21.67 24.78 16.55
CA GLY A 27 -22.10 24.39 17.89
C GLY A 27 -23.04 23.18 17.94
N ARG A 28 -23.53 22.69 16.79
CA ARG A 28 -24.42 21.52 16.78
C ARG A 28 -23.64 20.22 16.81
N ALA A 29 -24.16 19.26 17.58
CA ALA A 29 -23.69 17.88 17.62
C ALA A 29 -24.23 17.08 16.43
N TRP A 30 -23.36 16.29 15.81
CA TRP A 30 -23.62 15.43 14.68
C TRP A 30 -22.97 14.07 14.92
N ARG A 31 -23.61 12.98 14.52
CA ARG A 31 -23.04 11.65 14.56
C ARG A 31 -22.32 11.35 13.26
N PHE A 32 -21.03 11.03 13.34
CA PHE A 32 -20.26 10.57 12.20
C PHE A 32 -20.73 9.18 11.76
N GLU A 33 -20.94 8.96 10.46
CA GLU A 33 -21.27 7.63 9.93
C GLU A 33 -20.15 7.08 9.05
N HIS A 34 -19.73 7.82 8.01
CA HIS A 34 -18.67 7.39 7.10
C HIS A 34 -18.14 8.57 6.26
N ILE A 35 -17.03 8.35 5.55
CA ILE A 35 -16.46 9.31 4.60
C ILE A 35 -17.02 9.02 3.22
N VAL A 36 -17.40 10.07 2.50
CA VAL A 36 -17.92 10.01 1.12
C VAL A 36 -16.97 10.76 0.21
N GLU A 37 -16.57 10.12 -0.89
CA GLU A 37 -15.85 10.76 -1.98
C GLU A 37 -16.87 11.37 -2.95
N ARG A 38 -16.67 12.65 -3.28
CA ARG A 38 -17.49 13.36 -4.26
C ARG A 38 -16.88 13.23 -5.66
N PRO A 39 -17.69 13.44 -6.72
CA PRO A 39 -17.22 13.33 -8.11
C PRO A 39 -16.09 14.31 -8.47
N ASP A 40 -15.92 15.38 -7.70
CA ASP A 40 -14.85 16.38 -7.84
C ASP A 40 -13.53 15.94 -7.19
N GLY A 41 -13.48 14.74 -6.60
CA GLY A 41 -12.34 14.22 -5.84
C GLY A 41 -12.22 14.79 -4.43
N SER A 42 -13.18 15.60 -3.97
CA SER A 42 -13.21 16.07 -2.58
C SER A 42 -13.80 15.01 -1.65
N HIS A 43 -13.26 14.92 -0.44
CA HIS A 43 -13.77 14.01 0.58
C HIS A 43 -14.60 14.77 1.61
N HIS A 44 -15.83 14.31 1.79
CA HIS A 44 -16.79 14.88 2.73
C HIS A 44 -17.11 13.87 3.82
N VAL A 45 -17.43 14.39 5.00
CA VAL A 45 -17.88 13.60 6.15
C VAL A 45 -19.40 13.47 6.06
N HIS A 46 -19.90 12.24 5.97
CA HIS A 46 -21.31 11.96 6.12
C HIS A 46 -21.65 11.88 7.60
N VAL A 47 -22.60 12.71 8.01
CA VAL A 47 -23.03 12.83 9.40
C VAL A 47 -24.54 12.82 9.50
N THR A 48 -25.07 12.35 10.63
CA THR A 48 -26.50 12.37 10.92
C THR A 48 -26.78 13.10 12.22
N ARG A 49 -27.93 13.77 12.32
CA ARG A 49 -28.40 14.38 13.56
C ARG A 49 -29.81 13.96 13.87
N ALA A 50 -30.12 13.72 15.14
CA ALA A 50 -31.50 13.62 15.57
C ALA A 50 -32.25 14.95 15.38
N SER A 51 -33.44 14.88 14.82
CA SER A 51 -34.38 15.98 14.67
C SER A 51 -35.75 15.49 15.12
N GLY A 52 -36.28 16.06 16.21
CA GLY A 52 -37.44 15.52 16.92
C GLY A 52 -38.67 15.23 16.05
N LYS A 53 -38.91 16.03 14.99
CA LYS A 53 -40.05 15.82 14.08
C LYS A 53 -39.75 14.95 12.85
N LEU A 54 -38.49 14.77 12.49
CA LEU A 54 -38.06 14.19 11.21
C LEU A 54 -37.17 12.94 11.39
N GLY A 55 -37.00 12.45 12.62
CA GLY A 55 -36.14 11.32 12.92
C GLY A 55 -34.66 11.72 12.84
N ARG A 56 -33.93 11.21 11.84
CA ARG A 56 -32.51 11.54 11.61
C ARG A 56 -32.36 12.33 10.32
N VAL A 57 -31.69 13.47 10.42
CA VAL A 57 -31.36 14.33 9.28
C VAL A 57 -29.93 14.03 8.85
N PRO A 58 -29.70 13.51 7.65
CA PRO A 58 -28.36 13.33 7.11
C PRO A 58 -27.80 14.66 6.62
N GLY A 59 -26.48 14.79 6.66
CA GLY A 59 -25.72 15.93 6.15
C GLY A 59 -24.36 15.48 5.63
N GLN A 60 -23.85 16.17 4.62
CA GLN A 60 -22.52 15.96 4.09
C GLN A 60 -21.75 17.26 4.13
N TYR A 61 -20.62 17.26 4.83
CA TYR A 61 -19.87 18.48 5.13
C TYR A 61 -18.38 18.26 4.94
N HIS A 62 -17.66 19.34 4.66
CA HIS A 62 -16.21 19.30 4.60
C HIS A 62 -15.63 19.03 6.00
N PRO A 63 -14.61 18.16 6.16
CA PRO A 63 -14.06 17.78 7.46
C PRO A 63 -13.51 18.96 8.28
N VAL A 64 -13.02 20.00 7.60
CA VAL A 64 -12.56 21.26 8.23
C VAL A 64 -13.64 21.92 9.09
N LEU A 65 -14.92 21.76 8.75
CA LEU A 65 -16.02 22.33 9.55
C LEU A 65 -16.14 21.70 10.94
N PHE A 66 -15.52 20.54 11.16
CA PHE A 66 -15.45 19.84 12.45
C PHE A 66 -14.06 19.89 13.08
N GLY A 67 -13.10 20.63 12.49
CA GLY A 67 -11.70 20.59 12.91
C GLY A 67 -11.07 19.21 12.73
N CYS A 68 -11.48 18.50 11.67
CA CYS A 68 -10.97 17.18 11.32
C CYS A 68 -10.29 17.22 9.95
N GLU A 69 -9.41 16.25 9.71
CA GLU A 69 -8.78 15.98 8.43
C GLU A 69 -8.98 14.52 8.02
N ILE A 70 -8.89 14.25 6.72
CA ILE A 70 -9.04 12.90 6.18
C ILE A 70 -7.64 12.40 5.81
N ALA A 71 -7.12 11.48 6.60
CA ALA A 71 -5.87 10.79 6.32
C ALA A 71 -6.15 9.60 5.40
N VAL A 72 -5.55 9.63 4.22
CA VAL A 72 -5.47 8.45 3.34
C VAL A 72 -4.20 7.70 3.72
N ASP A 73 -4.34 6.48 4.20
CA ASP A 73 -3.20 5.66 4.59
C ASP A 73 -2.44 5.20 3.33
N ILE A 74 -1.49 6.03 2.88
CA ILE A 74 -0.65 5.76 1.70
C ILE A 74 0.45 4.72 2.02
N THR A 75 0.68 4.42 3.30
CA THR A 75 1.78 3.55 3.74
C THR A 75 1.70 2.13 3.18
N TRP A 76 0.50 1.60 2.92
CA TRP A 76 0.34 0.27 2.31
C TRP A 76 0.95 0.17 0.91
N ARG A 77 0.73 1.17 0.04
CA ARG A 77 1.27 1.16 -1.33
C ARG A 77 2.78 1.31 -1.35
N GLN A 78 3.34 2.13 -0.46
CA GLN A 78 4.78 2.31 -0.35
C GLN A 78 5.47 1.06 0.23
N ASN A 79 4.88 0.43 1.24
CA ASN A 79 5.40 -0.82 1.81
C ASN A 79 5.35 -1.98 0.80
N ILE A 80 4.28 -2.12 0.02
CA ILE A 80 4.24 -3.12 -1.05
C ILE A 80 5.31 -2.84 -2.10
N ARG A 81 5.46 -1.59 -2.55
CA ARG A 81 6.46 -1.27 -3.58
C ARG A 81 7.88 -1.57 -3.11
N ASN A 82 8.21 -1.25 -1.86
CA ASN A 82 9.52 -1.57 -1.29
C ASN A 82 9.71 -3.09 -1.07
N THR A 83 8.66 -3.79 -0.63
CA THR A 83 8.71 -5.26 -0.45
C THR A 83 8.88 -5.98 -1.78
N VAL A 84 8.17 -5.55 -2.83
CA VAL A 84 8.32 -6.08 -4.19
C VAL A 84 9.73 -5.81 -4.71
N ARG A 85 10.27 -4.60 -4.51
CA ARG A 85 11.64 -4.26 -4.92
C ARG A 85 12.68 -5.13 -4.20
N HIS A 86 12.52 -5.34 -2.89
CA HIS A 86 13.41 -6.21 -2.11
C HIS A 86 13.29 -7.69 -2.48
N ALA A 87 12.09 -8.17 -2.81
CA ALA A 87 11.87 -9.52 -3.29
C ALA A 87 12.53 -9.73 -4.67
N TRP A 88 12.42 -8.74 -5.56
CA TRP A 88 13.04 -8.78 -6.89
C TRP A 88 14.57 -8.79 -6.81
N THR A 89 15.17 -7.96 -5.96
CA THR A 89 16.64 -7.96 -5.80
C THR A 89 17.14 -9.28 -5.23
N LYS A 90 16.41 -9.90 -4.30
CA LYS A 90 16.79 -11.24 -3.79
C LYS A 90 16.66 -12.32 -4.86
N ALA A 91 15.60 -12.28 -5.67
CA ALA A 91 15.42 -13.23 -6.76
C ALA A 91 16.55 -13.13 -7.79
N ASP A 92 16.96 -11.91 -8.15
CA ASP A 92 18.07 -11.64 -9.06
C ASP A 92 19.41 -12.15 -8.49
N ASP A 93 19.70 -11.92 -7.21
CA ASP A 93 20.90 -12.44 -6.55
C ASP A 93 20.97 -13.99 -6.56
N TYR A 94 19.84 -14.68 -6.32
CA TYR A 94 19.81 -16.14 -6.38
C TYR A 94 19.93 -16.69 -7.81
N LEU A 95 19.33 -16.00 -8.79
CA LEU A 95 19.45 -16.36 -10.21
C LEU A 95 20.90 -16.17 -10.69
N MET A 96 21.52 -15.05 -10.33
CA MET A 96 22.92 -14.76 -10.63
C MET A 96 23.86 -15.74 -9.92
N ALA A 97 23.61 -16.08 -8.65
CA ALA A 97 24.38 -17.12 -7.96
C ALA A 97 24.25 -18.49 -8.64
N GLY A 98 23.06 -18.84 -9.13
CA GLY A 98 22.84 -20.06 -9.92
C GLY A 98 23.61 -20.06 -11.25
N VAL A 99 23.62 -18.93 -11.97
CA VAL A 99 24.40 -18.77 -13.21
C VAL A 99 25.91 -18.84 -12.92
N PHE A 100 26.40 -18.18 -11.87
CA PHE A 100 27.80 -18.27 -11.46
C PHE A 100 28.22 -19.66 -10.97
N ALA A 101 27.30 -20.48 -10.46
CA ALA A 101 27.59 -21.88 -10.13
C ALA A 101 27.63 -22.79 -11.37
N LEU A 102 26.84 -22.50 -12.41
CA LEU A 102 26.81 -23.25 -13.66
C LEU A 102 28.02 -22.97 -14.55
N VAL A 103 28.59 -21.77 -14.49
CA VAL A 103 29.76 -21.39 -15.30
C VAL A 103 30.97 -22.30 -15.03
N PRO A 104 31.45 -22.49 -13.79
CA PRO A 104 32.54 -23.43 -13.50
C PRO A 104 32.18 -24.87 -13.86
N LEU A 105 30.94 -25.30 -13.68
CA LEU A 105 30.48 -26.66 -14.00
C LEU A 105 30.56 -26.95 -15.50
N ALA A 106 30.13 -25.99 -16.34
CA ALA A 106 30.23 -26.09 -17.79
C ALA A 106 31.69 -26.08 -18.27
N PHE A 107 32.58 -25.31 -17.63
CA PHE A 107 34.01 -25.36 -17.94
C PHE A 107 34.67 -26.69 -17.54
N PHE A 108 34.25 -27.30 -16.42
CA PHE A 108 34.73 -28.62 -16.01
C PHE A 108 34.27 -29.74 -16.96
N GLU A 109 33.00 -29.75 -17.38
CA GLU A 109 32.51 -30.72 -18.36
C GLU A 109 33.18 -30.55 -19.73
N HIS A 110 33.42 -29.30 -20.15
CA HIS A 110 34.04 -29.03 -21.45
C HIS A 110 35.52 -29.46 -21.50
N TYR A 111 36.27 -29.31 -20.40
CA TYR A 111 37.65 -29.80 -20.27
C TYR A 111 37.72 -31.33 -20.26
N GLN A 112 36.81 -32.02 -19.57
CA GLN A 112 36.74 -33.49 -19.54
C GLN A 112 36.37 -34.08 -20.91
N TRP A 113 35.49 -33.42 -21.68
CA TRP A 113 35.16 -33.83 -23.04
C TRP A 113 36.31 -33.54 -24.02
N ALA A 114 37.06 -32.46 -23.84
CA ALA A 114 38.24 -32.17 -24.64
C ALA A 114 39.37 -33.20 -24.41
N GLU A 115 39.59 -33.65 -23.17
CA GLU A 115 40.56 -34.72 -22.86
C GLU A 115 40.13 -36.08 -23.42
N SER A 116 38.85 -36.44 -23.32
CA SER A 116 38.36 -37.71 -23.89
C SER A 116 38.43 -37.73 -25.42
N ILE A 117 38.11 -36.62 -26.11
CA ILE A 117 38.20 -36.51 -27.58
C ILE A 117 39.67 -36.54 -28.05
N THR A 118 40.57 -35.85 -27.35
CA THR A 118 42.01 -35.87 -27.71
C THR A 118 42.67 -37.22 -27.41
N SER A 119 42.26 -37.91 -26.34
CA SER A 119 42.71 -39.28 -26.04
C SER A 119 42.18 -40.33 -27.03
N ALA A 120 40.95 -40.16 -27.54
CA ALA A 120 40.35 -41.05 -28.52
C ALA A 120 40.92 -40.84 -29.94
N LEU A 121 41.35 -39.61 -30.26
CA LEU A 121 42.03 -39.29 -31.52
C LEU A 121 43.55 -39.57 -31.48
N GLY A 122 44.14 -39.76 -30.29
CA GLY A 122 45.59 -39.94 -30.09
C GLY A 122 46.11 -41.39 -30.11
N PHE A 123 45.24 -42.42 -30.25
CA PHE A 123 45.65 -43.84 -30.23
C PHE A 123 45.22 -44.63 -31.48
N GLY A 124 45.40 -44.04 -32.67
CA GLY A 124 45.11 -44.67 -33.96
C GLY A 124 46.23 -44.59 -34.99
N GLY A 125 47.48 -44.38 -34.58
CA GLY A 125 48.60 -44.24 -35.50
C GLY A 125 49.93 -44.64 -34.89
N HIS A 126 50.13 -45.95 -34.69
CA HIS A 126 51.36 -46.68 -35.03
C HIS A 126 51.16 -48.18 -34.80
#